data_AF-A0A445BK35-F1
#
_entry.id   AF-A0A445BK35-F1
#
_cell.length_a   1.000
_cell.length_b   1.000
_cell.length_c   1.000
_cell.angle_alpha   90.00
_cell.angle_beta   90.00
_cell.angle_gamma   90.00
#
_symmetry.space_group_name_H-M   'P 1'
#
loop_
_entity.id
_entity.type
_entity.pdbx_description
1 polymer ?
#
loop_
_entity_poly.entity_id
_entity_poly.type
_entity_poly.pdbx_seq_one_letter_code
_entity_poly.pdbx_strand_id
1 'polypeptide(L)' 'MNNSTSNQCVVDEQFVPKFGMTFKTLEEAGEFYKYYSKLACFSTKIRNTTRKGDEIKNQLITYSRKEK' A
#
# COMPACT_ATOMS: atom_id res chain seq x y z
N MET A 1 -32.45 0.00 -12.87
CA MET A 1 -31.32 -0.95 -13.03
C MET A 1 -30.05 -0.27 -12.53
N ASN A 2 -29.76 -0.47 -11.26
CA ASN A 2 -28.64 0.05 -10.50
C ASN A 2 -27.41 -0.84 -10.76
N ASN A 3 -26.72 -0.62 -11.88
CA ASN A 3 -25.41 -1.22 -12.13
C ASN A 3 -24.34 -0.43 -11.36
N SER A 4 -24.39 -0.52 -10.04
CA SER A 4 -23.24 -0.21 -9.20
C SER A 4 -22.32 -1.43 -9.20
N THR A 5 -21.62 -1.67 -10.31
CA THR A 5 -20.50 -2.61 -10.34
C THR A 5 -19.42 -2.05 -9.40
N SER A 6 -19.53 -2.44 -8.13
CA SER A 6 -18.40 -2.47 -7.24
C SER A 6 -17.35 -3.33 -7.94
N ASN A 7 -16.33 -2.69 -8.52
CA ASN A 7 -15.04 -3.33 -8.76
C ASN A 7 -14.52 -3.76 -7.39
N GLN A 8 -15.06 -4.86 -6.87
CA GLN A 8 -14.49 -5.61 -5.78
C GLN A 8 -13.18 -6.09 -6.36
N CYS A 9 -12.11 -5.33 -6.14
CA CYS A 9 -10.78 -5.76 -6.51
C CYS A 9 -10.55 -7.06 -5.74
N VAL A 10 -10.71 -8.17 -6.44
CA VAL A 10 -10.38 -9.49 -5.94
C VAL A 10 -8.87 -9.48 -5.77
N VAL A 11 -8.43 -9.16 -4.56
CA VAL A 11 -7.04 -9.33 -4.18
C VAL A 11 -6.85 -10.82 -4.02
N ASP A 12 -6.07 -11.47 -4.89
CA ASP A 12 -5.73 -12.87 -4.65
C ASP A 12 -5.09 -12.98 -3.27
N GLU A 13 -5.48 -14.00 -2.50
CA GLU A 13 -5.01 -14.22 -1.12
C GLU A 13 -3.49 -14.35 -1.03
N GLN A 14 -2.82 -14.68 -2.14
CA GLN A 14 -1.37 -14.72 -2.25
C GLN A 14 -0.70 -13.33 -2.16
N PHE A 15 -1.43 -12.26 -2.45
CA PHE A 15 -0.96 -10.87 -2.38
C PHE A 15 -1.48 -10.09 -1.17
N VAL A 16 -2.21 -10.76 -0.27
CA VAL A 16 -2.56 -10.19 1.04
C VAL A 16 -1.31 -10.26 1.92
N PRO A 17 -0.80 -9.12 2.43
CA PRO A 17 0.34 -9.13 3.34
C PRO A 17 -0.01 -9.95 4.59
N LYS A 18 0.74 -11.01 4.85
CA LYS A 18 0.57 -11.84 6.05
C LYS A 18 1.62 -11.46 7.09
N PHE A 19 1.23 -11.51 8.35
CA PHE A 19 2.16 -11.29 9.44
C PHE A 19 3.28 -12.34 9.37
N GLY A 20 4.53 -11.91 9.47
CA GLY A 20 5.69 -12.81 9.32
C GLY A 20 6.15 -13.05 7.87
N MET A 21 5.62 -12.32 6.88
CA MET A 21 6.26 -12.28 5.56
C MET A 21 7.67 -11.68 5.66
N THR A 22 8.65 -12.38 5.07
CA THR A 22 10.03 -11.93 4.93
C THR A 22 10.41 -11.86 3.46
N PHE A 23 10.92 -10.72 3.01
CA PHE A 23 11.47 -10.53 1.67
C PHE A 23 12.99 -10.71 1.72
N LYS A 24 13.59 -11.29 0.68
CA LYS A 24 15.05 -11.48 0.62
C LYS A 24 15.76 -10.20 0.20
N THR A 25 15.08 -9.36 -0.58
CA THR A 25 15.62 -8.08 -1.06
C THR A 25 14.60 -6.96 -0.91
N LEU A 26 15.09 -5.71 -0.92
CA LEU A 26 14.24 -4.53 -0.87
C LEU A 26 13.39 -4.36 -2.13
N GLU A 27 13.90 -4.80 -3.28
CA GLU A 27 13.21 -4.72 -4.57
C GLU A 27 11.98 -5.63 -4.60
N GLU A 28 12.08 -6.85 -4.06
CA GLU A 28 10.94 -7.76 -3.89
C GLU A 28 9.85 -7.16 -2.99
N ALA A 29 10.24 -6.55 -1.87
CA ALA A 29 9.30 -5.88 -0.98
C ALA A 29 8.62 -4.68 -1.69
N GLY A 30 9.40 -3.91 -2.44
CA GLY A 30 8.92 -2.75 -3.19
C GLY A 30 7.87 -3.11 -4.24
N GLU A 31 8.14 -4.12 -5.06
CA GLU A 31 7.20 -4.58 -6.09
C GLU A 31 5.93 -5.20 -5.48
N PHE A 32 6.05 -5.96 -4.38
CA PHE A 32 4.90 -6.53 -3.68
C PHE A 32 3.92 -5.45 -3.17
N TYR A 33 4.43 -4.46 -2.43
CA TYR A 33 3.58 -3.39 -1.89
C TYR A 33 3.03 -2.45 -2.96
N LYS A 34 3.77 -2.25 -4.06
CA LYS A 34 3.30 -1.49 -5.22
C LYS A 34 2.11 -2.19 -5.89
N TYR A 35 2.17 -3.51 -6.06
CA TYR A 35 1.06 -4.29 -6.61
C TYR A 35 -0.15 -4.32 -5.66
N TYR A 36 0.08 -4.59 -4.37
CA TYR A 36 -0.97 -4.56 -3.34
C TYR A 36 -1.68 -3.20 -3.26
N SER A 37 -0.94 -2.09 -3.34
CA SER A 37 -1.51 -0.74 -3.30
C SER A 37 -2.47 -0.44 -4.46
N LYS A 38 -2.20 -1.00 -5.66
CA LYS A 38 -3.10 -0.90 -6.82
C LYS A 38 -4.37 -1.69 -6.62
N LEU A 39 -4.25 -2.92 -6.11
CA LEU A 39 -5.40 -3.81 -5.94
C LEU A 39 -6.33 -3.33 -4.83
N ALA A 40 -5.78 -2.95 -3.69
CA ALA A 40 -6.62 -2.65 -2.53
C ALA A 40 -7.26 -1.25 -2.55
N CYS A 41 -7.18 -0.54 -3.69
CA CYS A 41 -7.78 0.80 -3.89
C CYS A 41 -7.45 1.78 -2.75
N PHE A 42 -6.25 1.69 -2.21
CA PHE A 42 -5.79 2.59 -1.15
C PHE A 42 -5.42 3.94 -1.75
N SER A 43 -5.77 5.03 -1.05
CA SER A 43 -5.07 6.29 -1.26
C SER A 43 -3.81 6.31 -0.41
N THR A 44 -2.66 6.42 -1.04
CA THR A 44 -1.39 6.72 -0.38
C THR A 44 -1.39 8.17 0.08
N LYS A 45 -1.18 8.39 1.37
CA LYS A 45 -0.95 9.73 1.93
C LYS A 45 0.34 9.71 2.71
N ILE A 46 1.30 10.51 2.26
CA ILE A 46 2.55 10.73 2.99
C ILE A 46 2.25 11.76 4.08
N ARG A 47 2.45 11.39 5.34
CA ARG A 47 2.39 12.28 6.50
C ARG A 47 3.76 12.35 7.17
N ASN A 48 4.08 13.52 7.72
CA ASN A 48 5.30 13.83 8.48
C ASN A 48 6.61 13.25 7.93
N THR A 49 7.32 14.08 7.19
CA THR A 49 8.76 13.97 6.93
C THR A 49 9.51 14.72 8.02
N THR A 50 10.09 14.03 9.01
CA THR A 50 11.02 14.70 9.94
C THR A 50 12.36 14.82 9.24
N ARG A 51 12.85 16.06 9.03
CA ARG A 51 14.15 16.33 8.41
C ARG A 51 15.14 16.79 9.46
N LYS A 52 16.39 16.35 9.37
CA LYS A 52 17.52 16.94 10.10
C LYS A 52 18.54 17.40 9.06
N GLY A 53 18.51 18.68 8.72
CA GLY A 53 19.20 19.20 7.53
C GLY A 53 18.53 18.70 6.25
N ASP A 54 19.33 18.30 5.25
CA ASP A 54 18.85 17.76 3.98
C ASP A 54 18.42 16.28 4.08
N GLU A 55 18.71 15.62 5.21
CA GLU A 55 18.45 14.22 5.40
C GLU A 55 17.04 13.98 5.96
N ILE A 56 16.24 13.20 5.22
CA ILE A 56 14.92 12.76 5.68
C ILE A 56 15.14 11.60 6.65
N LYS A 57 14.82 11.83 7.93
CA LYS A 57 15.00 10.82 8.97
C LYS A 57 13.88 9.81 9.02
N ASN A 58 12.64 10.30 8.94
CA ASN A 58 11.46 9.46 9.01
C ASN A 58 10.41 9.97 8.04
N GLN A 59 9.80 9.06 7.28
CA GLN A 59 8.57 9.31 6.54
C GLN A 59 7.50 8.37 7.06
N LEU A 60 6.33 8.91 7.41
CA LEU A 60 5.17 8.08 7.69
C LEU A 60 4.32 7.99 6.43
N ILE A 61 4.28 6.80 5.82
CA ILE A 61 3.37 6.53 4.71
C ILE A 61 2.13 5.85 5.28
N THR A 62 0.97 6.47 5.10
CA THR A 62 -0.31 5.92 5.52
C THR A 62 -1.12 5.51 4.29
N TYR A 63 -1.67 4.30 4.30
CA TYR A 63 -2.59 3.79 3.29
C TYR A 63 -4.00 3.77 3.91
N SER A 64 -4.93 4.55 3.35
CA SER A 64 -6.33 4.55 3.77
C SER A 64 -7.20 3.94 2.68
N ARG A 65 -8.09 3.00 3.05
CA ARG A 65 -9.04 2.39 2.11
C ARG A 65 -9.98 3.50 1.64
N LYS A 66 -10.11 3.70 0.33
CA LYS A 66 -11.22 4.51 -0.17
C LYS A 66 -12.49 3.68 0.03
N GLU A 67 -13.23 3.98 1.07
CA GLU A 67 -14.62 3.55 1.19
C GLU A 67 -15.42 4.31 0.12
N LYS A 68 -16.24 3.57 -0.62
CA LYS A 68 -16.95 4.04 -1.82
C LYS A 68 -18.29 4.67 -1.42
#